data_AF-E1VAD2-F1
#
_entry.id   AF-E1VAD2-F1
#
_cell.length_a   1.000
_cell.length_b   1.000
_cell.length_c   1.000
_cell.angle_alpha   90.00
_cell.angle_beta   90.00
_cell.angle_gamma   90.00
#
_symmetry.space_group_name_H-M   'P 1'
#
loop_
_entity.id
_entity.type
_entity.pdbx_description
1 polymer ?
#
loop_
_entity_poly.entity_id
_entity_poly.type
_entity_poly.pdbx_seq_one_letter_code
_entity_poly.pdbx_strand_id
1 'polypeptide(L)'
;MTKAAQEAVALTARQSRFVDEYLKDLNGKQAAIRAGYAERSAEGTASRLLSNAKVAEAIAQRKALRSERTKIDADYVLHRLVEIDQMDVADILADDGSILPVREWPQSWRRTLSGLDVAELWDGQGDEREQIGLLKKIKWPDKVKNLELLGKHVDVQAWRERHEHTGKNGGPIETVGISTDDPEEAARIYRDMMGD
;
A
#
# COMPACT_ATOMS: atom_id res chain seq x y z
N MET A 1 16.65 -43.95 9.24
CA MET A 1 16.51 -42.58 8.71
C MET A 1 15.51 -42.64 7.58
N THR A 2 14.29 -42.17 7.84
CA THR A 2 13.10 -42.40 7.03
C THR A 2 13.09 -41.52 5.78
N LYS A 3 12.52 -42.09 4.73
CA LYS A 3 12.23 -41.56 3.39
C LYS A 3 11.30 -40.34 3.39
N ALA A 4 11.67 -39.27 4.11
CA ALA A 4 10.86 -38.06 4.32
C ALA A 4 11.67 -36.76 4.21
N ALA A 5 12.79 -36.79 3.48
CA ALA A 5 13.63 -35.60 3.23
C ALA A 5 13.76 -35.25 1.73
N GLN A 6 12.97 -35.87 0.85
CA GLN A 6 13.00 -35.59 -0.59
C GLN A 6 11.58 -35.51 -1.14
N GLU A 7 11.08 -34.27 -1.30
CA GLU A 7 10.35 -33.77 -2.49
C GLU A 7 9.71 -32.39 -2.20
N ALA A 8 10.54 -31.38 -1.92
CA ALA A 8 10.14 -30.00 -2.20
C ALA A 8 10.14 -29.84 -3.73
N VAL A 9 9.04 -30.20 -4.39
CA VAL A 9 8.90 -30.06 -5.85
C VAL A 9 8.98 -28.57 -6.19
N ALA A 10 10.17 -28.17 -6.65
CA ALA A 10 10.52 -26.80 -7.00
C ALA A 10 9.58 -26.20 -8.05
N LEU A 11 9.43 -24.86 -8.02
CA LEU A 11 8.69 -24.15 -9.06
C LEU A 11 9.30 -24.42 -10.43
N THR A 12 8.45 -24.58 -11.44
CA THR A 12 8.91 -24.58 -12.83
C THR A 12 9.48 -23.20 -13.21
N ALA A 13 10.35 -23.15 -14.22
CA ALA A 13 10.93 -21.88 -14.69
C ALA A 13 9.87 -20.83 -15.04
N ARG A 14 8.76 -21.24 -15.67
CA ARG A 14 7.64 -20.34 -16.01
C ARG A 14 6.87 -19.87 -14.78
N GLN A 15 6.67 -20.72 -13.77
CA GLN A 15 6.05 -20.32 -12.50
C GLN A 15 6.96 -19.36 -11.72
N SER A 16 8.27 -19.62 -11.68
CA SER A 16 9.22 -18.71 -11.04
C SER A 16 9.20 -17.33 -11.71
N ARG A 17 9.24 -17.29 -13.05
CA ARG A 17 9.16 -16.04 -13.81
C ARG A 17 7.83 -15.32 -13.58
N PHE A 18 6.72 -16.05 -13.50
CA PHE A 18 5.43 -15.46 -13.14
C PHE A 18 5.49 -14.76 -11.78
N VAL A 19 6.08 -15.38 -10.76
CA VAL A 19 6.24 -14.75 -9.43
C VAL A 19 7.06 -13.48 -9.53
N ASP A 20 8.21 -13.51 -10.21
CA ASP A 20 9.08 -12.35 -10.36
C ASP A 20 8.38 -11.19 -11.09
N GLU A 21 7.59 -11.51 -12.12
CA GLU A 21 6.81 -10.52 -12.86
C GLU A 21 5.60 -9.99 -12.07
N TYR A 22 4.95 -10.83 -11.26
CA TYR A 22 3.81 -10.45 -10.44
C TYR A 22 4.22 -9.51 -9.31
N LEU A 23 5.41 -9.70 -8.71
CA LEU A 23 5.87 -8.86 -7.60
C LEU A 23 6.28 -7.43 -7.99
N LYS A 24 6.30 -7.11 -9.30
CA LYS A 24 6.57 -5.76 -9.81
C LYS A 24 5.36 -4.84 -9.67
N ASP A 25 4.18 -5.31 -10.03
CA ASP A 25 2.96 -4.49 -10.18
C ASP A 25 1.70 -5.13 -9.57
N LEU A 26 1.80 -6.35 -9.04
CA LEU A 26 0.69 -7.17 -8.53
C LEU A 26 -0.42 -7.41 -9.58
N ASN A 27 -0.07 -7.33 -10.88
CA ASN A 27 -0.99 -7.58 -11.98
C ASN A 27 -0.85 -9.02 -12.49
N GLY A 28 -1.79 -9.89 -12.10
CA GLY A 28 -1.75 -11.32 -12.45
C GLY A 28 -1.74 -11.58 -13.96
N LYS A 29 -2.66 -10.96 -14.72
CA LYS A 29 -2.77 -11.14 -16.18
C LYS A 29 -1.48 -10.73 -16.88
N GLN A 30 -0.96 -9.55 -16.58
CA GLN A 30 0.26 -9.04 -17.21
C GLN A 30 1.49 -9.85 -16.79
N ALA A 31 1.56 -10.31 -15.53
CA ALA A 31 2.62 -11.20 -15.08
C ALA A 31 2.63 -12.54 -15.83
N ALA A 32 1.46 -13.11 -16.13
CA ALA A 32 1.35 -14.34 -16.91
C ALA A 32 1.83 -14.15 -18.36
N ILE A 33 1.42 -13.04 -19.01
CA ILE A 33 1.90 -12.70 -20.37
C ILE A 33 3.42 -12.54 -20.36
N ARG A 34 3.94 -11.70 -19.45
CA ARG A 34 5.38 -11.47 -19.33
C ARG A 34 6.14 -12.74 -19.01
N ALA A 35 5.58 -13.68 -18.26
CA ALA A 35 6.19 -14.97 -17.96
C ALA A 35 6.17 -15.98 -19.13
N GLY A 36 5.46 -15.67 -20.23
CA GLY A 36 5.42 -16.50 -21.44
C GLY A 36 4.22 -17.43 -21.53
N TYR A 37 3.14 -17.17 -20.78
CA TYR A 37 1.86 -17.85 -20.98
C TYR A 37 1.07 -17.20 -22.13
N ALA A 38 0.17 -17.97 -22.75
CA ALA A 38 -0.64 -17.49 -23.85
C ALA A 38 -1.55 -16.34 -23.42
N GLU A 39 -1.52 -15.24 -24.17
CA GLU A 39 -2.27 -14.02 -23.85
C GLU A 39 -3.77 -14.26 -23.71
N ARG A 40 -4.35 -15.07 -24.62
CA ARG A 40 -5.78 -15.41 -24.62
C ARG A 40 -6.27 -16.07 -23.34
N SER A 41 -5.39 -16.77 -22.61
CA SER A 41 -5.73 -17.47 -21.37
C SER A 41 -4.93 -16.97 -20.16
N ALA A 42 -4.29 -15.81 -20.28
CA ALA A 42 -3.39 -15.27 -19.26
C ALA A 42 -4.12 -14.99 -17.94
N GLU A 43 -5.37 -14.52 -18.00
CA GLU A 43 -6.17 -14.21 -16.82
C GLU A 43 -6.56 -15.46 -16.02
N GLY A 44 -7.16 -16.45 -16.69
CA GLY A 44 -7.48 -17.74 -16.05
C GLY A 44 -6.23 -18.51 -15.60
N THR A 45 -5.11 -18.33 -16.30
CA THR A 45 -3.83 -18.90 -15.89
C THR A 45 -3.27 -18.21 -14.64
N ALA A 46 -3.31 -16.87 -14.60
CA ALA A 46 -2.89 -16.10 -13.44
C ALA A 46 -3.71 -16.46 -12.20
N SER A 47 -5.03 -16.57 -12.32
CA SER A 47 -5.92 -17.00 -11.23
C SER A 47 -5.52 -18.37 -10.69
N ARG A 48 -5.34 -19.38 -11.56
CA ARG A 48 -4.88 -20.71 -11.15
C ARG A 48 -3.48 -20.71 -10.53
N LEU A 49 -2.57 -19.89 -11.03
CA LEU A 49 -1.22 -19.76 -10.49
C LEU A 49 -1.25 -19.11 -9.11
N LEU A 50 -2.04 -18.07 -8.90
CA LEU A 50 -2.17 -17.41 -7.60
C LEU A 50 -2.81 -18.32 -6.54
N SER A 51 -3.74 -19.19 -6.94
CA SER A 51 -4.33 -20.21 -6.06
C SER A 51 -3.42 -21.42 -5.82
N ASN A 52 -2.29 -21.53 -6.53
CA ASN A 52 -1.35 -22.63 -6.34
C ASN A 52 -0.50 -22.39 -5.09
N ALA A 53 -0.61 -23.29 -4.10
CA ALA A 53 0.10 -23.18 -2.82
C ALA A 53 1.61 -22.93 -2.96
N LYS A 54 2.28 -23.55 -3.94
CA LYS A 54 3.73 -23.37 -4.16
C LYS A 54 4.08 -21.98 -4.69
N VAL A 55 3.24 -21.45 -5.57
CA VAL A 55 3.41 -20.11 -6.14
C VAL A 55 3.11 -19.06 -5.07
N ALA A 56 2.04 -19.26 -4.28
CA ALA A 56 1.68 -18.40 -3.15
C ALA A 56 2.81 -18.35 -2.09
N GLU A 57 3.36 -19.51 -1.73
CA GLU A 57 4.50 -19.62 -0.82
C GLU A 57 5.74 -18.89 -1.37
N ALA A 58 6.06 -19.07 -2.66
CA ALA A 58 7.20 -18.40 -3.27
C ALA A 58 7.01 -16.87 -3.40
N ILE A 59 5.78 -16.39 -3.55
CA ILE A 59 5.44 -14.96 -3.48
C ILE A 59 5.70 -14.45 -2.06
N ALA A 60 5.24 -15.17 -1.04
CA ALA A 60 5.43 -14.81 0.37
C ALA A 60 6.91 -14.74 0.74
N GLN A 61 7.69 -15.77 0.39
CA GLN A 61 9.13 -15.81 0.63
C GLN A 61 9.88 -14.65 -0.04
N ARG A 62 9.60 -14.38 -1.33
CA ARG A 62 10.25 -13.25 -2.03
C ARG A 62 9.83 -11.89 -1.47
N LYS A 63 8.59 -11.73 -1.02
CA LYS A 63 8.15 -10.52 -0.30
C LYS A 63 8.94 -10.34 0.98
N ALA A 64 9.09 -11.40 1.77
CA ALA A 64 9.87 -11.39 3.01
C ALA A 64 11.35 -11.05 2.75
N LEU A 65 12.01 -11.72 1.79
CA LEU A 65 13.39 -11.43 1.40
C LEU A 65 13.58 -10.00 0.92
N ARG A 66 12.63 -9.47 0.14
CA ARG A 66 12.67 -8.06 -0.29
C ARG A 66 12.60 -7.14 0.92
N SER A 67 11.68 -7.41 1.84
CA SER A 67 11.50 -6.62 3.05
C SER A 67 12.73 -6.66 3.96
N GLU A 68 13.34 -7.84 4.15
CA GLU A 68 14.58 -8.01 4.91
C GLU A 68 15.74 -7.22 4.27
N ARG A 69 15.88 -7.30 2.93
CA ARG A 69 16.93 -6.58 2.20
C ARG A 69 16.75 -5.07 2.28
N THR A 70 15.52 -4.56 2.19
CA THR A 70 15.26 -3.11 2.22
C THR A 70 15.08 -2.57 3.64
N LYS A 71 14.81 -3.43 4.62
CA LYS A 71 14.36 -3.07 5.98
C LYS A 71 13.15 -2.14 5.98
N ILE A 72 12.24 -2.40 5.03
CA ILE A 72 11.00 -1.64 4.86
C ILE A 72 9.86 -2.66 4.91
N ASP A 73 9.19 -2.68 6.04
CA ASP A 73 7.99 -3.47 6.34
C ASP A 73 6.87 -2.54 6.85
N ALA A 74 5.75 -3.14 7.24
CA ALA A 74 4.62 -2.45 7.85
C ALA A 74 5.06 -1.66 9.11
N ASP A 75 5.88 -2.27 9.96
CA ASP A 75 6.37 -1.67 11.21
C ASP A 75 7.21 -0.43 10.92
N TYR A 76 8.13 -0.48 9.96
CA TYR A 76 8.90 0.68 9.52
C TYR A 76 7.99 1.84 9.09
N VAL A 77 6.95 1.57 8.29
CA VAL A 77 6.02 2.61 7.83
C VAL A 77 5.22 3.18 9.00
N LEU A 78 4.69 2.33 9.88
CA LEU A 78 3.96 2.75 11.08
C LEU A 78 4.83 3.60 12.00
N HIS A 79 6.07 3.18 12.27
CA HIS A 79 7.02 3.95 13.06
C HIS A 79 7.28 5.33 12.46
N ARG A 80 7.47 5.42 11.13
CA ARG A 80 7.66 6.71 10.45
C ARG A 80 6.44 7.62 10.53
N LEU A 81 5.23 7.05 10.45
CA LEU A 81 4.01 7.83 10.62
C LEU A 81 3.86 8.30 12.08
N VAL A 82 4.15 7.46 13.08
CA VAL A 82 4.14 7.86 14.50
C VAL A 82 5.17 8.97 14.78
N GLU A 83 6.39 8.87 14.21
CA GLU A 83 7.41 9.92 14.32
C GLU A 83 6.89 11.28 13.83
N ILE A 84 6.12 11.30 12.74
CA ILE A 84 5.52 12.53 12.18
C ILE A 84 4.41 13.05 13.11
N ASP A 85 3.58 12.16 13.63
CA ASP A 85 2.47 12.51 14.53
C ASP A 85 3.00 13.18 15.81
N GLN A 86 4.08 12.65 16.36
CA GLN A 86 4.70 13.10 17.61
C GLN A 86 5.55 14.38 17.49
N MET A 87 5.79 14.91 16.28
CA MET A 87 6.59 16.14 16.11
C MET A 87 5.99 17.32 16.89
N ASP A 88 6.77 17.99 17.74
CA ASP A 88 6.32 19.19 18.44
C ASP A 88 7.07 20.42 17.92
N VAL A 89 6.34 21.52 17.66
CA VAL A 89 6.96 22.77 17.22
C VAL A 89 7.92 23.32 18.27
N ALA A 90 7.67 23.02 19.55
CA ALA A 90 8.57 23.36 20.64
C ALA A 90 9.97 22.75 20.48
N ASP A 91 10.11 21.64 19.75
CA ASP A 91 11.41 20.99 19.49
C ASP A 91 12.39 21.86 18.70
N ILE A 92 11.89 22.88 17.98
CA ILE A 92 12.68 23.70 17.06
C ILE A 92 12.63 25.19 17.39
N LEU A 93 11.98 25.57 18.49
CA LEU A 93 11.89 26.95 18.96
C LEU A 93 12.74 27.15 20.21
N ALA A 94 13.40 28.30 20.30
CA ALA A 94 14.00 28.80 21.53
C ALA A 94 12.92 29.47 22.41
N ASP A 95 13.26 29.74 23.67
CA ASP A 95 12.34 30.35 24.65
C ASP A 95 11.82 31.73 24.23
N ASP A 96 12.57 32.45 23.40
CA ASP A 96 12.19 33.75 22.84
C ASP A 96 11.31 33.65 21.58
N GLY A 97 10.94 32.43 21.17
CA GLY A 97 10.16 32.15 19.97
C GLY A 97 10.98 32.15 18.67
N SER A 98 12.28 32.36 18.72
CA SER A 98 13.15 32.24 17.55
C SER A 98 13.34 30.77 17.15
N ILE A 99 13.60 30.52 15.86
CA ILE A 99 13.83 29.17 15.36
C ILE A 99 15.29 28.77 15.60
N LEU A 100 15.49 27.64 16.28
CA LEU A 100 16.81 27.07 16.54
C LEU A 100 17.59 26.81 15.24
N PRO A 101 18.94 26.76 15.28
CA PRO A 101 19.73 26.32 14.13
C PRO A 101 19.35 24.91 13.68
N VAL A 102 19.26 24.67 12.35
CA VAL A 102 18.80 23.38 11.78
C VAL A 102 19.59 22.16 12.31
N ARG A 103 20.86 22.34 12.65
CA ARG A 103 21.72 21.30 13.25
C ARG A 103 21.23 20.82 14.62
N GLU A 104 20.51 21.66 15.35
CA GLU A 104 19.95 21.36 16.68
C GLU A 104 18.57 20.71 16.57
N TRP A 105 17.95 20.71 15.39
CA TRP A 105 16.65 20.10 15.20
C TRP A 105 16.72 18.57 15.30
N PRO A 106 15.70 17.93 15.91
CA PRO A 106 15.54 16.50 15.84
C PRO A 106 15.53 15.98 14.40
N GLN A 107 15.90 14.72 14.24
CA GLN A 107 15.99 14.10 12.93
C GLN A 107 14.63 14.03 12.21
N SER A 108 13.54 13.87 12.96
CA SER A 108 12.16 13.92 12.43
C SER A 108 11.94 15.23 11.68
N TRP A 109 12.10 16.37 12.36
CA TRP A 109 12.02 17.72 11.78
C TRP A 109 12.91 17.92 10.55
N ARG A 110 14.14 17.41 10.53
CA ARG A 110 15.01 17.56 9.35
C ARG A 110 14.58 16.74 8.13
N ARG A 111 13.87 15.63 8.32
CA ARG A 111 13.56 14.65 7.26
C ARG A 111 12.13 14.71 6.76
N THR A 112 11.21 15.33 7.49
CA THR A 112 9.78 15.22 7.21
C THR A 112 9.13 16.52 6.77
N LEU A 113 9.83 17.67 6.83
CA LEU A 113 9.24 18.96 6.45
C LEU A 113 8.62 18.95 5.05
N SER A 114 7.44 19.57 4.97
CA SER A 114 6.76 19.78 3.69
C SER A 114 7.30 21.00 2.94
N GLY A 115 8.01 21.90 3.63
CA GLY A 115 8.70 23.02 3.01
C GLY A 115 9.41 23.92 4.01
N LEU A 116 10.45 24.60 3.53
CA LEU A 116 11.18 25.64 4.24
C LEU A 116 11.40 26.79 3.25
N ASP A 117 10.68 27.89 3.46
CA ASP A 117 10.86 29.11 2.66
C ASP A 117 11.76 30.06 3.45
N VAL A 118 12.85 30.52 2.82
CA VAL A 118 13.78 31.49 3.39
C VAL A 118 13.83 32.70 2.47
N ALA A 119 13.53 33.86 3.02
CA ALA A 119 13.57 35.13 2.30
C ALA A 119 14.46 36.13 3.04
N GLU A 120 15.46 36.65 2.35
CA GLU A 120 16.23 37.79 2.83
C GLU A 120 15.41 39.06 2.66
N LEU A 121 15.31 39.85 3.72
CA LEU A 121 14.64 41.13 3.72
C LEU A 121 15.69 42.21 3.47
N TRP A 122 15.40 43.08 2.51
CA TRP A 122 16.26 44.17 2.10
C TRP A 122 15.50 45.48 2.22
N ASP A 123 16.21 46.54 2.61
CA ASP A 123 15.72 47.92 2.62
C ASP A 123 16.58 48.78 1.68
N GLY A 124 16.01 49.87 1.17
CA GLY A 124 16.70 50.77 0.23
C GLY A 124 16.79 50.28 -1.23
N GLN A 125 17.44 51.09 -2.08
CA GLN A 125 17.64 50.81 -3.51
C GLN A 125 19.07 51.20 -3.96
N GLY A 126 19.56 50.55 -5.02
CA GLY A 126 20.87 50.85 -5.58
C GLY A 126 21.99 50.56 -4.57
N ASP A 127 22.90 51.52 -4.41
CA ASP A 127 24.06 51.40 -3.51
C ASP A 127 23.68 51.56 -2.02
N GLU A 128 22.47 52.03 -1.71
CA GLU A 128 21.95 52.14 -0.33
C GLU A 128 21.21 50.87 0.13
N ARG A 129 21.21 49.81 -0.69
CA ARG A 129 20.51 48.57 -0.38
C ARG A 129 21.19 47.82 0.76
N GLU A 130 20.52 47.68 1.90
CA GLU A 130 21.01 46.97 3.09
C GLU A 130 20.12 45.75 3.40
N GLN A 131 20.74 44.65 3.84
CA GLN A 131 20.00 43.49 4.33
C GLN A 131 19.51 43.75 5.75
N ILE A 132 18.20 43.86 5.94
CA ILE A 132 17.58 44.18 7.23
C ILE A 132 17.03 42.97 7.96
N GLY A 133 17.01 41.79 7.35
CA GLY A 133 16.56 40.59 8.04
C GLY A 133 16.47 39.33 7.21
N LEU A 134 15.94 38.29 7.85
CA LEU A 134 15.69 36.98 7.25
C LEU A 134 14.35 36.44 7.75
N LEU A 135 13.39 36.30 6.84
CA LEU A 135 12.13 35.62 7.12
C LEU A 135 12.30 34.12 6.87
N LYS A 136 11.97 33.31 7.88
CA LYS A 136 11.92 31.84 7.76
C LYS A 136 10.49 31.37 7.95
N LYS A 137 9.94 30.65 6.98
CA LYS A 137 8.62 30.03 7.06
C LYS A 137 8.75 28.53 6.94
N ILE A 138 8.27 27.81 7.95
CA ILE A 138 8.32 26.35 8.01
C ILE A 138 6.93 25.80 7.72
N LYS A 139 6.84 24.82 6.82
CA LYS A 139 5.62 24.05 6.53
C LYS A 139 5.79 22.64 7.07
N TRP A 140 5.08 22.34 8.16
CA TRP A 140 5.03 21.00 8.74
C TRP A 140 4.15 20.02 7.94
N PRO A 141 4.35 18.71 8.12
CA PRO A 141 3.48 17.68 7.55
C PRO A 141 2.01 17.85 7.95
N ASP A 142 1.11 17.41 7.07
CA ASP A 142 -0.30 17.29 7.41
C ASP A 142 -0.51 16.15 8.41
N LYS A 143 -0.67 16.52 9.69
CA LYS A 143 -0.87 15.57 10.79
C LYS A 143 -2.21 14.84 10.70
N VAL A 144 -3.25 15.47 10.14
CA VAL A 144 -4.56 14.82 9.98
C VAL A 144 -4.46 13.73 8.93
N LYS A 145 -3.80 14.02 7.81
CA LYS A 145 -3.53 13.00 6.79
C LYS A 145 -2.65 11.87 7.32
N ASN A 146 -1.67 12.21 8.14
CA ASN A 146 -0.78 11.24 8.78
C ASN A 146 -1.55 10.27 9.70
N LEU A 147 -2.45 10.80 10.54
CA LEU A 147 -3.37 9.98 11.33
C LEU A 147 -4.22 9.10 10.42
N GLU A 148 -4.89 9.67 9.41
CA GLU A 148 -5.70 8.92 8.44
C GLU A 148 -4.94 7.75 7.78
N LEU A 149 -3.64 7.88 7.55
CA LEU A 149 -2.82 6.78 7.03
C LEU A 149 -2.54 5.71 8.09
N LEU A 150 -2.27 6.10 9.35
CA LEU A 150 -2.00 5.18 10.46
C LEU A 150 -3.15 4.19 10.68
N GLY A 151 -4.35 4.68 10.91
CA GLY A 151 -5.51 3.80 11.08
C GLY A 151 -6.10 3.18 9.80
N LYS A 152 -5.68 3.59 8.59
CA LYS A 152 -5.97 2.84 7.36
C LYS A 152 -5.06 1.62 7.20
N HIS A 153 -3.98 1.53 7.98
CA HIS A 153 -3.11 0.38 8.00
C HIS A 153 -3.90 -0.92 8.29
N VAL A 154 -3.50 -2.01 7.63
CA VAL A 154 -4.23 -3.29 7.66
C VAL A 154 -4.31 -3.92 9.03
N ASP A 155 -3.38 -3.62 9.94
CA ASP A 155 -3.39 -4.12 11.32
C ASP A 155 -4.08 -3.16 12.30
N VAL A 156 -4.16 -1.85 11.96
CA VAL A 156 -4.77 -0.85 12.85
C VAL A 156 -6.27 -0.73 12.58
N GLN A 157 -6.68 -0.67 11.31
CA GLN A 157 -8.07 -0.70 10.85
C GLN A 157 -9.05 0.27 11.57
N ALA A 158 -8.58 1.42 12.07
CA ALA A 158 -9.40 2.35 12.85
C ALA A 158 -10.57 2.97 12.06
N TRP A 159 -10.44 3.05 10.72
CA TRP A 159 -11.50 3.53 9.81
C TRP A 159 -12.07 2.42 8.92
N ARG A 160 -12.04 1.16 9.37
CA ARG A 160 -12.58 0.05 8.58
C ARG A 160 -14.08 0.25 8.36
N GLU A 161 -14.45 0.47 7.10
CA GLU A 161 -15.83 0.47 6.66
C GLU A 161 -16.32 -0.98 6.55
N ARG A 162 -17.52 -1.25 7.08
CA ARG A 162 -18.21 -2.52 6.94
C ARG A 162 -19.41 -2.31 6.03
N HIS A 163 -19.38 -2.95 4.87
CA HIS A 163 -20.53 -3.03 4.00
C HIS A 163 -21.30 -4.31 4.31
N GLU A 164 -22.56 -4.15 4.68
CA GLU A 164 -23.50 -5.25 4.87
C GLU A 164 -24.49 -5.24 3.71
N HIS A 165 -24.61 -6.38 3.02
CA HIS A 165 -25.56 -6.54 1.93
C HIS A 165 -26.88 -7.06 2.49
N THR A 166 -27.97 -6.46 2.04
CA THR A 166 -29.33 -6.91 2.35
C THR A 166 -30.07 -7.18 1.04
N GLY A 167 -31.10 -8.03 1.12
CA GLY A 167 -32.06 -8.20 0.04
C GLY A 167 -32.90 -6.94 -0.16
N LYS A 168 -33.82 -7.01 -1.13
CA LYS A 168 -34.71 -5.89 -1.46
C LYS A 168 -35.39 -5.35 -0.20
N ASN A 169 -35.40 -4.02 -0.04
CA ASN A 169 -36.00 -3.31 1.10
C ASN A 169 -35.42 -3.70 2.48
N GLY A 170 -34.15 -4.13 2.56
CA GLY A 170 -33.54 -4.53 3.83
C GLY A 170 -33.92 -5.93 4.30
N GLY A 171 -34.63 -6.70 3.47
CA GLY A 171 -34.99 -8.08 3.76
C GLY A 171 -33.80 -9.06 3.66
N PRO A 172 -34.01 -10.34 3.97
CA PRO A 172 -33.02 -11.38 3.73
C PRO A 172 -32.56 -11.41 2.27
N ILE A 173 -31.28 -11.71 2.02
CA ILE A 173 -30.82 -11.99 0.66
C ILE A 173 -31.49 -13.27 0.18
N GLU A 174 -32.33 -13.16 -0.84
CA GLU A 174 -32.92 -14.31 -1.50
C GLU A 174 -31.82 -15.08 -2.23
N THR A 175 -31.69 -16.36 -1.90
CA THR A 175 -30.76 -17.27 -2.58
C THR A 175 -31.59 -18.33 -3.28
N VAL A 176 -31.33 -18.55 -4.57
CA VAL A 176 -31.93 -19.65 -5.31
C VAL A 176 -30.85 -20.70 -5.51
N GLY A 177 -31.00 -21.84 -4.85
CA GLY A 177 -30.15 -23.00 -5.09
C GLY A 177 -30.59 -23.71 -6.37
N ILE A 178 -29.83 -23.53 -7.45
CA ILE A 178 -30.01 -24.33 -8.66
C ILE A 178 -29.12 -25.57 -8.51
N SER A 179 -29.73 -26.75 -8.41
CA SER A 179 -29.02 -28.02 -8.44
C SER A 179 -29.54 -28.85 -9.61
N THR A 180 -28.95 -28.63 -10.79
CA THR A 180 -29.11 -29.50 -11.95
C THR A 180 -27.76 -29.67 -12.62
N ASP A 181 -27.49 -30.88 -13.08
CA ASP A 181 -26.33 -31.23 -13.90
C ASP A 181 -26.62 -31.13 -15.40
N ASP A 182 -27.86 -30.81 -15.78
CA ASP A 182 -28.30 -30.56 -17.15
C ASP A 182 -28.19 -29.06 -17.52
N PRO A 183 -27.31 -28.70 -18.47
CA PRO A 183 -27.14 -27.32 -18.94
C PRO A 183 -28.40 -26.69 -19.56
N GLU A 184 -29.26 -27.47 -20.21
CA GLU A 184 -30.48 -26.93 -20.82
C GLU A 184 -31.53 -26.58 -19.75
N GLU A 185 -31.62 -27.43 -18.73
CA GLU A 185 -32.47 -27.18 -17.56
C GLU A 185 -31.98 -25.97 -16.75
N ALA A 186 -30.67 -25.84 -16.54
CA ALA A 186 -30.10 -24.66 -15.89
C ALA A 186 -30.43 -23.36 -16.66
N ALA A 187 -30.33 -23.37 -17.98
CA ALA A 187 -30.64 -22.22 -18.83
C ALA A 187 -32.14 -21.87 -18.85
N ARG A 188 -33.03 -22.86 -18.68
CA ARG A 188 -34.47 -22.63 -18.52
C ARG A 188 -34.77 -22.00 -17.17
N ILE A 189 -34.26 -22.58 -16.07
CA ILE A 189 -34.46 -22.07 -14.71
C ILE A 189 -33.97 -20.62 -14.61
N TYR A 190 -32.84 -20.31 -15.24
CA TYR A 190 -32.30 -18.95 -15.25
C TYR A 190 -33.19 -17.95 -16.01
N ARG A 191 -33.75 -18.35 -17.17
CA ARG A 191 -34.70 -17.50 -17.91
C ARG A 191 -35.96 -17.21 -17.11
N ASP A 192 -36.53 -18.26 -16.49
CA ASP A 192 -37.71 -18.12 -15.62
C ASP A 192 -37.42 -17.21 -14.41
N MET A 193 -36.21 -17.29 -13.83
CA MET A 193 -35.78 -16.40 -12.73
C MET A 193 -35.64 -14.94 -13.16
N MET A 194 -35.16 -14.68 -14.39
CA MET A 194 -34.94 -13.33 -14.90
C MET A 194 -36.22 -12.70 -15.47
N GLY A 195 -37.29 -13.48 -15.61
CA GLY A 195 -38.59 -13.01 -16.11
C GLY A 195 -38.64 -12.78 -17.62
N ASP A 196 -37.79 -13.47 -18.38
CA ASP A 196 -37.70 -13.44 -19.85
C ASP A 196 -38.48 -14.57 -20.52
#